data_AF-A0A398CT55-F1
#
_entry.id   AF-A0A398CT55-F1
#
_cell.length_a   1.000
_cell.length_b   1.000
_cell.length_c   1.000
_cell.angle_alpha   90.00
_cell.angle_beta   90.00
_cell.angle_gamma   90.00
#
_symmetry.space_group_name_H-M   'P 1'
#
loop_
_entity.id
_entity.type
_entity.pdbx_description
1 polymer ?
#
loop_
_entity_poly.entity_id
_entity_poly.type
_entity_poly.pdbx_seq_one_letter_code
_entity_poly.pdbx_strand_id
1 'polypeptide(L)'
;MCVKLNSHASAGYASGTMCAKLNSDASAGYASGMRVWKLNSDASAGYANGTMCAKLNSDASAGYTSGTMCAKLNSDASAGYASGMRVWKLNSDASAGYANGTMCAKLNSDASAGYASGMRVWKLNSDASAGYANGTMCAKLNSHA
;
A
#
# COMPACT_ATOMS: atom_id res chain seq x y z
N MET A 1 -1.20 6.70 19.90
CA MET A 1 -2.31 7.69 19.84
C MET A 1 -3.09 7.51 18.54
N CYS A 2 -4.43 7.63 18.56
CA CYS A 2 -5.28 7.49 17.38
C CYS A 2 -5.88 8.84 16.98
N VAL A 3 -5.72 9.26 15.73
CA VAL A 3 -6.25 10.53 15.21
C VAL A 3 -7.26 10.26 14.09
N LYS A 4 -8.33 11.04 14.03
CA LYS A 4 -9.26 11.03 12.90
C LYS A 4 -9.19 12.38 12.21
N LEU A 5 -8.79 12.37 10.94
CA LEU A 5 -8.78 13.52 10.05
C LEU A 5 -9.97 13.37 9.10
N ASN A 6 -10.81 14.40 9.05
CA ASN A 6 -11.90 14.51 8.09
C ASN A 6 -11.50 15.52 7.01
N SER A 7 -12.48 15.98 6.23
CA SER A 7 -12.27 16.84 5.06
C SER A 7 -11.30 17.99 5.28
N HIS A 8 -10.32 18.10 4.38
CA HIS A 8 -9.29 19.15 4.37
C HIS A 8 -8.41 19.23 5.63
N ALA A 9 -8.15 18.10 6.30
CA ALA A 9 -7.31 18.07 7.48
C ALA A 9 -5.93 17.46 7.20
N SER A 10 -4.88 18.09 7.74
CA SER A 10 -3.51 17.63 7.65
C SER A 10 -2.93 17.32 9.03
N ALA A 11 -2.25 16.16 9.15
CA ALA A 11 -1.41 15.88 10.33
C ALA A 11 0.06 16.00 9.96
N GLY A 12 0.83 16.66 10.81
CA GLY A 12 2.28 16.83 10.68
C GLY A 12 3.09 15.60 11.13
N TYR A 13 4.30 15.86 11.62
CA TYR A 13 5.25 14.85 12.08
C TYR A 13 4.75 14.13 13.34
N ALA A 14 4.87 12.80 13.39
CA ALA A 14 4.64 12.05 14.62
C ALA A 14 5.62 10.87 14.77
N SER A 15 6.14 10.68 15.99
CA SER A 15 7.05 9.58 16.36
C SER A 15 6.37 8.59 17.30
N GLY A 16 6.69 7.30 17.16
CA GLY A 16 6.13 6.20 17.94
C GLY A 16 4.90 5.57 17.30
N THR A 17 4.05 4.94 18.12
CA THR A 17 2.87 4.20 17.64
C THR A 17 1.69 5.14 17.38
N MET A 18 1.26 5.24 16.11
CA MET A 18 0.13 6.07 15.72
C MET A 18 -0.85 5.33 14.81
N CYS A 19 -2.15 5.50 15.09
CA CYS A 19 -3.19 5.09 14.16
C CYS A 19 -3.91 6.32 13.63
N ALA A 20 -4.26 6.33 12.34
CA ALA A 20 -5.01 7.43 11.74
C ALA A 20 -6.14 6.93 10.86
N LYS A 21 -7.29 7.61 10.92
CA LYS A 21 -8.34 7.48 9.91
C LYS A 21 -8.46 8.80 9.16
N LEU A 22 -8.17 8.77 7.86
CA LEU A 22 -8.27 9.90 6.95
C LEU A 22 -9.45 9.66 6.01
N ASN A 23 -10.34 10.64 5.86
CA ASN A 23 -11.41 10.62 4.88
C ASN A 23 -11.40 11.91 4.08
N SER A 24 -11.66 11.86 2.76
CA SER A 24 -11.98 12.98 1.86
C SER A 24 -10.95 14.11 1.92
N ASP A 25 -10.01 14.21 0.98
CA ASP A 25 -9.02 15.31 0.93
C ASP A 25 -8.16 15.48 2.21
N ALA A 26 -7.98 14.39 2.97
CA ALA A 26 -7.21 14.39 4.21
C ALA A 26 -5.80 13.84 3.97
N SER A 27 -4.80 14.51 4.55
CA SER A 27 -3.38 14.20 4.32
C SER A 27 -2.61 13.93 5.62
N ALA A 28 -1.81 12.86 5.66
CA ALA A 28 -0.85 12.64 6.75
C ALA A 28 0.57 12.90 6.27
N GLY A 29 1.37 13.60 7.08
CA GLY A 29 2.78 13.88 6.84
C GLY A 29 3.72 12.75 7.29
N TYR A 30 4.93 13.13 7.70
CA TYR A 30 5.99 12.19 8.07
C TYR A 30 5.72 11.43 9.38
N ALA A 31 6.12 10.16 9.39
CA ALA A 31 5.96 9.25 10.49
C ALA A 31 7.24 8.44 10.80
N SER A 32 7.57 8.25 12.07
CA SER A 32 8.53 7.22 12.51
C SER A 32 7.89 6.27 13.51
N GLY A 33 8.12 4.96 13.39
CA GLY A 33 7.60 3.92 14.28
C GLY A 33 6.53 3.02 13.64
N MET A 34 5.59 2.54 14.45
CA MET A 34 4.49 1.68 13.99
C MET A 34 3.25 2.51 13.63
N ARG A 35 2.70 2.29 12.44
CA ARG A 35 1.58 3.07 11.90
C ARG A 35 0.45 2.19 11.40
N VAL A 36 -0.78 2.59 11.73
CA VAL A 36 -1.98 1.95 11.19
C VAL A 36 -2.90 3.00 10.59
N TRP A 37 -3.02 3.02 9.27
CA TRP A 37 -3.77 4.02 8.53
C TRP A 37 -4.99 3.42 7.83
N LYS A 38 -6.11 4.14 7.90
CA LYS A 38 -7.30 3.87 7.10
C LYS A 38 -7.62 5.12 6.29
N LEU A 39 -7.44 5.04 4.98
CA LEU A 39 -7.65 6.11 4.02
C LEU A 39 -8.87 5.78 3.17
N ASN A 40 -9.75 6.75 3.00
CA ASN A 40 -10.92 6.65 2.14
C ASN A 40 -11.05 7.95 1.32
N SER A 41 -11.33 7.84 0.02
CA SER A 41 -11.74 8.95 -0.88
C SER A 41 -10.74 10.10 -0.89
N ASP A 42 -9.86 10.16 -1.88
CA ASP A 42 -8.90 11.28 -2.06
C ASP A 42 -7.98 11.53 -0.84
N ALA A 43 -7.81 10.51 0.01
CA ALA A 43 -6.98 10.59 1.20
C ALA A 43 -5.54 10.17 0.86
N SER A 44 -4.58 10.91 1.41
CA SER A 44 -3.16 10.73 1.11
C SER A 44 -2.33 10.54 2.36
N ALA A 45 -1.36 9.64 2.24
CA ALA A 45 -0.52 9.19 3.32
C ALA A 45 0.94 9.48 2.95
N GLY A 46 1.67 10.20 3.79
CA GLY A 46 3.03 10.64 3.52
C GLY A 46 4.10 9.57 3.76
N TYR A 47 5.26 10.01 4.21
CA TYR A 47 6.43 9.15 4.45
C TYR A 47 6.34 8.42 5.80
N ALA A 48 6.72 7.15 5.85
CA ALA A 48 6.90 6.39 7.09
C ALA A 48 8.27 5.69 7.18
N ASN A 49 8.93 5.76 8.33
CA ASN A 49 10.06 4.90 8.69
C ASN A 49 9.63 3.92 9.78
N GLY A 50 9.77 2.62 9.54
CA GLY A 50 9.37 1.56 10.47
C GLY A 50 8.32 0.61 9.88
N THR A 51 7.23 0.39 10.60
CA THR A 51 6.16 -0.53 10.18
C THR A 51 4.88 0.23 9.84
N MET A 52 4.36 0.07 8.63
CA MET A 52 3.13 0.69 8.16
C MET A 52 2.09 -0.36 7.78
N CYS A 53 0.92 -0.29 8.39
CA CYS A 53 -0.27 -1.03 7.99
C CYS A 53 -1.29 -0.05 7.41
N ALA A 54 -1.73 -0.24 6.17
CA ALA A 54 -2.65 0.69 5.52
C ALA A 54 -3.85 -0.02 4.89
N LYS A 55 -5.02 0.59 5.02
CA LYS A 55 -6.20 0.23 4.23
C LYS A 55 -6.61 1.45 3.40
N LEU A 56 -6.56 1.30 2.08
CA LEU A 56 -6.84 2.35 1.11
C LEU A 56 -8.08 1.93 0.31
N ASN A 57 -8.99 2.89 0.14
CA ASN A 57 -10.23 2.73 -0.63
C ASN A 57 -10.47 3.99 -1.46
N SER A 58 -10.83 3.83 -2.74
CA SER A 58 -11.36 4.89 -3.62
C SER A 58 -10.43 6.10 -3.73
N ASP A 59 -9.56 6.13 -4.74
CA ASP A 59 -8.64 7.24 -5.02
C ASP A 59 -7.69 7.59 -3.86
N ALA A 60 -7.50 6.64 -2.93
CA ALA A 60 -6.59 6.81 -1.81
C ALA A 60 -5.15 6.46 -2.21
N SER A 61 -4.20 7.25 -1.70
CA SER A 61 -2.78 7.05 -1.97
C SER A 61 -1.95 6.86 -0.69
N ALA A 62 -1.01 5.92 -0.70
CA ALA A 62 0.03 5.82 0.30
C ALA A 62 1.39 6.18 -0.30
N GLY A 63 2.18 6.96 0.42
CA GLY A 63 3.48 7.44 -0.02
C GLY A 63 4.60 6.45 0.25
N TYR A 64 5.74 6.99 0.65
CA TYR A 64 6.98 6.23 0.83
C TYR A 64 7.04 5.51 2.18
N THR A 65 7.52 4.26 2.21
CA THR A 65 7.90 3.58 3.47
C THR A 65 9.34 3.06 3.44
N SER A 66 10.09 3.24 4.53
CA SER A 66 11.32 2.49 4.79
C SER A 66 11.04 1.47 5.90
N GLY A 67 11.16 0.18 5.64
CA GLY A 67 10.93 -0.90 6.60
C GLY A 67 9.88 -1.92 6.14
N THR A 68 8.82 -2.11 6.92
CA THR A 68 7.77 -3.09 6.61
C THR A 68 6.47 -2.36 6.24
N MET A 69 5.85 -2.72 5.12
CA MET A 69 4.54 -2.19 4.74
C MET A 69 3.56 -3.30 4.39
N CYS A 70 2.43 -3.31 5.10
CA CYS A 70 1.27 -4.14 4.83
C CYS A 70 0.14 -3.26 4.32
N ALA A 71 -0.35 -3.47 3.10
CA ALA A 71 -1.42 -2.64 2.54
C ALA A 71 -2.56 -3.45 1.93
N LYS A 72 -3.78 -2.99 2.15
CA LYS A 72 -4.97 -3.46 1.45
C LYS A 72 -5.55 -2.31 0.63
N LEU A 73 -5.55 -2.47 -0.69
CA LEU A 73 -6.01 -1.49 -1.66
C LEU A 73 -7.28 -2.00 -2.33
N ASN A 74 -8.30 -1.16 -2.42
CA ASN A 74 -9.53 -1.46 -3.18
C ASN A 74 -9.92 -0.23 -4.01
N SER A 75 -10.31 -0.44 -5.28
CA SER A 75 -10.92 0.57 -6.19
C SER A 75 -10.09 1.84 -6.35
N ASP A 76 -9.32 1.92 -7.43
CA ASP A 76 -8.50 3.09 -7.80
C ASP A 76 -7.49 3.54 -6.73
N ALA A 77 -7.15 2.64 -5.80
CA ALA A 77 -6.19 2.92 -4.75
C ALA A 77 -4.77 2.67 -5.24
N SER A 78 -3.84 3.51 -4.78
CA SER A 78 -2.42 3.42 -5.12
C SER A 78 -1.51 3.34 -3.89
N ALA A 79 -0.51 2.48 -3.95
CA ALA A 79 0.58 2.45 -2.97
C ALA A 79 1.88 2.88 -3.65
N GLY A 80 2.65 3.73 -3.00
CA GLY A 80 3.90 4.26 -3.49
C GLY A 80 5.10 3.34 -3.20
N TYR A 81 6.27 3.98 -3.17
CA TYR A 81 7.55 3.30 -2.98
C TYR A 81 7.69 2.71 -1.57
N ALA A 82 8.33 1.55 -1.44
CA ALA A 82 8.97 1.22 -0.17
C ALA A 82 10.21 0.34 -0.31
N SER A 83 11.07 0.45 0.68
CA SER A 83 12.24 -0.42 0.88
C SER A 83 11.99 -1.37 2.04
N GLY A 84 12.27 -2.67 1.88
CA GLY A 84 12.16 -3.71 2.90
C GLY A 84 11.13 -4.81 2.58
N MET A 85 10.29 -5.18 3.55
CA MET A 85 9.28 -6.24 3.39
C MET A 85 7.91 -5.66 3.06
N ARG A 86 7.24 -6.23 2.05
CA ARG A 86 5.91 -5.79 1.59
C ARG A 86 4.92 -6.93 1.55
N VAL A 87 3.71 -6.65 2.06
CA VAL A 87 2.56 -7.53 1.92
C VAL A 87 1.38 -6.73 1.39
N TRP A 88 0.92 -7.05 0.19
CA TRP A 88 -0.18 -6.34 -0.45
C TRP A 88 -1.37 -7.25 -0.76
N LYS A 89 -2.56 -6.68 -0.61
CA LYS A 89 -3.80 -7.23 -1.12
C LYS A 89 -4.49 -6.16 -1.96
N LEU A 90 -4.56 -6.41 -3.26
CA LEU A 90 -5.13 -5.50 -4.25
C LEU A 90 -6.42 -6.11 -4.82
N ASN A 91 -7.43 -5.27 -4.97
CA ASN A 91 -8.72 -5.58 -5.58
C ASN A 91 -9.12 -4.44 -6.51
N SER A 92 -9.61 -4.76 -7.72
CA SER A 92 -10.35 -3.87 -8.64
C SER A 92 -9.64 -2.53 -8.90
N ASP A 93 -8.92 -2.43 -10.02
CA ASP A 93 -8.22 -1.21 -10.47
C ASP A 93 -7.18 -0.66 -9.47
N ALA A 94 -6.78 -1.49 -8.51
CA ALA A 94 -5.75 -1.13 -7.56
C ALA A 94 -4.36 -1.31 -8.16
N SER A 95 -3.49 -0.36 -7.88
CA SER A 95 -2.10 -0.38 -8.33
C SER A 95 -1.13 -0.28 -7.16
N ALA A 96 -0.11 -1.13 -7.17
CA ALA A 96 0.98 -1.00 -6.23
C ALA A 96 2.26 -0.53 -6.94
N GLY A 97 3.03 0.32 -6.27
CA GLY A 97 4.21 0.97 -6.83
C GLY A 97 5.47 0.14 -6.70
N TYR A 98 6.59 0.83 -6.54
CA TYR A 98 7.92 0.22 -6.48
C TYR A 98 8.20 -0.43 -5.11
N ALA A 99 8.88 -1.58 -5.11
CA ALA A 99 9.46 -2.18 -3.91
C ALA A 99 10.93 -2.59 -4.10
N ASN A 100 11.78 -2.35 -3.11
CA ASN A 100 13.11 -2.96 -3.01
C ASN A 100 13.15 -3.91 -1.81
N GLY A 101 13.38 -5.20 -2.03
CA GLY A 101 13.42 -6.22 -0.97
C GLY A 101 12.47 -7.40 -1.24
N THR A 102 11.65 -7.75 -0.25
CA THR A 102 10.71 -8.89 -0.37
C THR A 102 9.30 -8.37 -0.58
N MET A 103 8.60 -8.89 -1.59
CA MET A 103 7.22 -8.50 -1.88
C MET A 103 6.31 -9.72 -2.04
N CYS A 104 5.26 -9.77 -1.22
CA CYS A 104 4.16 -10.70 -1.32
C CYS A 104 2.91 -9.93 -1.76
N ALA A 105 2.26 -10.33 -2.86
CA ALA A 105 1.01 -9.70 -3.29
C ALA A 105 -0.08 -10.72 -3.62
N LYS A 106 -1.31 -10.39 -3.24
CA LYS A 106 -2.51 -11.02 -3.75
C LYS A 106 -3.26 -10.00 -4.59
N LEU A 107 -3.47 -10.30 -5.86
CA LEU A 107 -4.11 -9.44 -6.85
C LEU A 107 -5.40 -10.11 -7.33
N ASN A 108 -6.49 -9.34 -7.41
CA ASN A 108 -7.79 -9.76 -7.92
C ASN A 108 -8.34 -8.69 -8.87
N SER A 109 -8.92 -9.08 -10.02
CA SER A 109 -9.65 -8.24 -11.01
C SER A 109 -8.98 -6.92 -11.33
N ASP A 110 -8.31 -6.83 -12.49
CA ASP A 110 -7.74 -5.57 -13.00
C ASP A 110 -6.70 -4.92 -12.07
N ALA A 111 -6.17 -5.69 -11.13
CA ALA A 111 -5.17 -5.22 -10.19
C ALA A 111 -3.76 -5.43 -10.74
N SER A 112 -2.90 -4.42 -10.57
CA SER A 112 -1.51 -4.46 -11.05
C SER A 112 -0.50 -4.30 -9.92
N ALA A 113 0.47 -5.20 -9.90
CA ALA A 113 1.67 -5.04 -9.09
C ALA A 113 2.70 -4.21 -9.86
N GLY A 114 3.41 -3.31 -9.18
CA GLY A 114 4.48 -2.52 -9.77
C GLY A 114 5.83 -3.24 -9.85
N TYR A 115 6.87 -2.46 -10.11
CA TYR A 115 8.25 -2.94 -10.14
C TYR A 115 8.69 -3.42 -8.74
N ALA A 116 9.43 -4.53 -8.67
CA ALA A 116 10.27 -4.75 -7.51
C ALA A 116 11.59 -5.48 -7.78
N SER A 117 12.58 -5.17 -6.96
CA SER A 117 13.88 -5.85 -6.88
C SER A 117 13.91 -6.77 -5.66
N GLY A 118 14.38 -8.01 -5.80
CA GLY A 118 14.50 -9.00 -4.73
C GLY A 118 13.55 -10.20 -4.88
N MET A 119 12.99 -10.71 -3.77
CA MET A 119 12.15 -11.92 -3.76
C MET A 119 10.66 -11.59 -3.89
N ARG A 120 9.95 -12.28 -4.78
CA ARG A 120 8.54 -12.05 -5.10
C ARG A 120 7.68 -13.30 -4.92
N VAL A 121 6.53 -13.12 -4.27
CA VAL A 121 5.48 -14.12 -4.19
C VAL A 121 4.14 -13.52 -4.60
N TRP A 122 3.53 -14.02 -5.66
CA TRP A 122 2.25 -13.54 -6.18
C TRP A 122 1.17 -14.60 -6.19
N LYS A 123 -0.05 -14.15 -5.88
CA LYS A 123 -1.29 -14.86 -6.15
C LYS A 123 -2.18 -13.96 -6.99
N LEU A 124 -2.40 -14.34 -8.24
CA LEU A 124 -3.18 -13.59 -9.22
C LEU A 124 -4.50 -14.30 -9.48
N ASN A 125 -5.59 -13.54 -9.51
CA ASN A 125 -6.93 -14.00 -9.88
C ASN A 125 -7.51 -13.05 -10.94
N SER A 126 -8.16 -13.59 -11.99
CA SER A 126 -8.92 -12.91 -13.07
C SER A 126 -8.37 -11.55 -13.51
N ASP A 127 -7.74 -11.48 -14.69
CA ASP A 127 -7.21 -10.26 -15.33
C ASP A 127 -6.19 -9.44 -14.51
N ALA A 128 -5.74 -9.98 -13.38
CA ALA A 128 -4.67 -9.40 -12.60
C ALA A 128 -3.30 -9.56 -13.28
N SER A 129 -2.49 -8.49 -13.21
CA SER A 129 -1.16 -8.46 -13.79
C SER A 129 -0.05 -8.39 -12.76
N ALA A 130 0.92 -9.26 -12.99
CA ALA A 130 2.22 -9.27 -12.35
C ALA A 130 3.06 -8.12 -12.91
N GLY A 131 3.70 -7.33 -12.03
CA GLY A 131 4.62 -6.27 -12.45
C GLY A 131 5.95 -6.78 -12.98
N TYR A 132 6.90 -5.87 -13.20
CA TYR A 132 8.27 -6.25 -13.48
C TYR A 132 9.00 -6.71 -12.21
N ALA A 133 9.82 -7.75 -12.33
CA ALA A 133 10.65 -8.26 -11.25
C ALA A 133 12.12 -8.40 -11.66
N ASN A 134 13.02 -7.89 -10.82
CA ASN A 134 14.44 -8.22 -10.87
C ASN A 134 14.80 -9.06 -9.65
N GLY A 135 15.01 -10.36 -9.83
CA GLY A 135 15.29 -11.30 -8.74
C GLY A 135 14.42 -12.57 -8.80
N THR A 136 14.24 -13.23 -7.67
CA THR A 136 13.50 -14.51 -7.59
C THR A 136 11.99 -14.27 -7.60
N MET A 137 11.25 -14.98 -8.46
CA MET A 137 9.81 -14.85 -8.59
C MET A 137 9.08 -16.19 -8.44
N CYS A 138 8.04 -16.20 -7.61
CA CYS A 138 7.06 -17.27 -7.54
C CYS A 138 5.66 -16.68 -7.77
N ALA A 139 4.92 -17.18 -8.76
CA ALA A 139 3.56 -16.73 -9.04
C ALA A 139 2.60 -17.91 -9.14
N LYS A 140 1.42 -17.77 -8.53
CA LYS A 140 0.29 -18.67 -8.69
C LYS A 140 -0.85 -17.91 -9.36
N LEU A 141 -1.30 -18.41 -10.51
CA LEU A 141 -2.43 -17.88 -11.25
C LEU A 141 -3.66 -18.77 -11.00
N ASN A 142 -4.79 -18.17 -10.59
CA ASN A 142 -6.08 -18.83 -10.64
C ASN A 142 -6.97 -18.03 -11.61
N SER A 143 -6.99 -18.43 -12.87
CA SER A 143 -7.98 -17.95 -13.84
C SER A 143 -9.24 -18.81 -13.71
N HIS A 144 -10.40 -18.18 -13.59
CA HIS A 144 -11.65 -18.85 -13.97
C HIS A 144 -11.79 -18.69 -15.48
N ALA A 145 -11.86 -19.83 -16.18
CA ALA A 145 -12.22 -19.91 -17.59
C ALA A 145 -13.71 -19.62 -17.78
#